data_AF-U3TSR2-F1
#
_entry.id   AF-U3TSR2-F1
#
_cell.length_a   1.000
_cell.length_b   1.000
_cell.length_c   1.000
_cell.angle_alpha   90.00
_cell.angle_beta   90.00
_cell.angle_gamma   90.00
#
_symmetry.space_group_name_H-M   'P 1'
#
loop_
_entity.id
_entity.type
_entity.pdbx_description
1 polymer ?
#
loop_
_entity_poly.entity_id
_entity_poly.type
_entity_poly.pdbx_seq_one_letter_code
_entity_poly.pdbx_strand_id
1 'polypeptide(L)'
;MLDAAKAFSAMMQHPLNIARYLEKVGDTPVQAVTLPLIAIPTTAGTGSEVTQNAVVTDQQHIKVKASLRHPVFVPQVAILDPDLLKGAPDRVLAT
;
A
#
# COMPACT_ATOMS: atom_id res chain seq x y z
N MET A 1 1.72 -6.31 -3.38
CA MET A 1 0.71 -6.89 -2.46
C MET A 1 0.37 -5.92 -1.34
N LEU A 2 1.35 -5.45 -0.54
CA LEU A 2 1.08 -4.56 0.60
C LEU A 2 0.43 -3.23 0.22
N ASP A 3 0.88 -2.55 -0.83
CA ASP A 3 0.24 -1.31 -1.29
C ASP A 3 -1.22 -1.49 -1.69
N ALA A 4 -1.56 -2.61 -2.32
CA ALA A 4 -2.94 -2.94 -2.67
C ALA A 4 -3.79 -3.18 -1.42
N ALA A 5 -3.25 -3.87 -0.40
CA ALA A 5 -3.95 -4.10 0.85
C ALA A 5 -4.21 -2.79 1.63
N LYS A 6 -3.24 -1.87 1.66
CA LYS A 6 -3.42 -0.53 2.24
C LYS A 6 -4.45 0.29 1.49
N ALA A 7 -4.37 0.30 0.15
CA ALA A 7 -5.35 1.01 -0.66
C ALA A 7 -6.75 0.44 -0.44
N PHE A 8 -6.89 -0.88 -0.36
CA PHE A 8 -8.17 -1.53 -0.07
C PHE A 8 -8.71 -1.19 1.33
N SER A 9 -7.86 -1.30 2.37
CA SER A 9 -8.28 -1.03 3.75
C SER A 9 -8.76 0.40 3.96
N ALA A 10 -8.17 1.35 3.23
CA ALA A 10 -8.62 2.74 3.21
C ALA A 10 -9.87 2.93 2.35
N MET A 11 -9.82 2.51 1.08
CA MET A 11 -10.86 2.84 0.11
C MET A 11 -12.20 2.16 0.39
N MET A 12 -12.24 1.05 1.13
CA MET A 12 -13.50 0.49 1.64
C MET A 12 -14.31 1.49 2.49
N GLN A 13 -13.64 2.44 3.14
CA GLN A 13 -14.25 3.45 4.01
C GLN A 13 -14.46 4.79 3.29
N HIS A 14 -14.11 4.90 2.01
CA HIS A 14 -14.16 6.15 1.24
C HIS A 14 -15.13 5.99 0.04
N PRO A 15 -16.18 6.81 -0.08
CA PRO A 15 -17.27 6.57 -1.04
C PRO A 15 -16.98 7.02 -2.48
N LEU A 16 -15.87 7.72 -2.72
CA LEU A 16 -15.53 8.27 -4.04
C LEU A 16 -14.55 7.36 -4.78
N ASN A 17 -14.40 7.60 -6.08
CA ASN A 17 -13.39 6.93 -6.88
C ASN A 17 -11.98 7.19 -6.31
N ILE A 18 -11.15 6.15 -6.26
CA ILE A 18 -9.76 6.18 -5.75
C ILE A 18 -8.91 7.31 -6.37
N ALA A 19 -9.15 7.67 -7.64
CA ALA A 19 -8.44 8.73 -8.33
C ALA A 19 -8.56 10.10 -7.63
N ARG A 20 -9.68 10.34 -6.95
CA ARG A 20 -9.94 11.58 -6.20
C ARG A 20 -9.03 11.76 -4.98
N TYR A 21 -8.44 10.67 -4.49
CA TYR A 21 -7.62 10.63 -3.28
C TYR A 21 -6.11 10.49 -3.57
N LEU A 22 -5.71 10.35 -4.84
CA LEU A 22 -4.31 10.20 -5.23
C LEU A 22 -3.53 11.49 -4.97
N GLU A 23 -2.36 11.38 -4.35
CA GLU A 23 -1.45 12.50 -4.08
C GLU A 23 -1.08 13.18 -5.41
N LYS A 24 -1.22 14.53 -5.47
CA LYS A 24 -0.94 15.38 -6.65
C LYS A 24 -1.83 15.16 -7.88
N VAL A 25 -2.82 14.27 -7.82
CA VAL A 25 -3.75 13.99 -8.93
C VAL A 25 -5.19 14.27 -8.51
N GLY A 26 -5.57 13.76 -7.33
CA GLY A 26 -6.86 14.00 -6.72
C GLY A 26 -6.95 15.38 -6.07
N ASP A 27 -8.17 15.76 -5.76
CA ASP A 27 -8.56 17.03 -5.13
C ASP A 27 -9.25 16.81 -3.77
N THR A 28 -9.33 15.56 -3.31
CA THR A 28 -10.04 15.18 -2.10
C THR A 28 -9.05 14.59 -1.10
N PRO A 29 -8.99 15.08 0.16
CA PRO A 29 -8.09 14.52 1.16
C PRO A 29 -8.57 13.13 1.61
N VAL A 30 -7.60 12.26 1.90
CA VAL A 30 -7.86 10.98 2.60
C VAL A 30 -8.20 11.27 4.05
N GLN A 31 -9.21 10.59 4.59
CA GLN A 31 -9.59 10.68 6.00
C GLN A 31 -8.80 9.68 6.85
N ALA A 32 -8.68 9.96 8.15
CA ALA A 32 -7.99 9.10 9.10
C ALA A 32 -8.81 7.85 9.50
N VAL A 33 -9.33 7.11 8.50
CA VAL A 33 -10.14 5.91 8.68
C VAL A 33 -9.67 4.81 7.74
N THR A 34 -9.36 3.64 8.31
CA THR A 34 -8.95 2.43 7.59
C THR A 34 -9.49 1.20 8.32
N LEU A 35 -9.63 0.10 7.60
CA LEU A 35 -9.78 -1.20 8.23
C LEU A 35 -8.47 -1.63 8.89
N PRO A 36 -8.53 -2.39 10.00
CA PRO A 36 -7.35 -2.98 10.60
C PRO A 36 -6.52 -3.78 9.59
N LEU A 37 -5.20 -3.58 9.61
CA LEU A 37 -4.28 -4.21 8.65
C LEU A 37 -3.05 -4.76 9.36
N ILE A 38 -2.79 -6.04 9.13
CA ILE A 38 -1.57 -6.75 9.52
C ILE A 38 -0.76 -7.04 8.25
N ALA A 39 0.49 -6.58 8.21
CA ALA A 39 1.41 -6.84 7.11
C ALA A 39 2.28 -8.05 7.41
N ILE A 40 2.36 -8.99 6.46
CA ILE A 40 3.26 -10.14 6.51
C ILE A 40 4.08 -10.13 5.22
N PRO A 41 5.23 -9.43 5.19
CA PRO A 41 6.06 -9.37 4.00
C PRO A 41 6.70 -10.72 3.70
N THR A 42 6.70 -11.10 2.43
CA THR A 42 7.33 -12.32 1.90
C THR A 42 8.57 -12.03 1.05
N THR A 43 9.01 -10.77 1.02
CA THR A 43 10.21 -10.32 0.30
C THR A 43 10.99 -9.33 1.16
N ALA A 44 12.31 -9.34 1.05
CA ALA A 44 13.20 -8.37 1.70
C ALA A 44 13.45 -7.21 0.73
N GLY A 45 12.44 -6.33 0.58
CA GLY A 45 12.43 -5.29 -0.45
C GLY A 45 11.88 -3.96 0.04
N THR A 46 10.72 -3.56 -0.50
CA THR A 46 10.21 -2.16 -0.52
C THR A 46 9.98 -1.47 0.83
N GLY A 47 10.00 -2.19 1.96
CA GLY A 47 9.67 -1.65 3.28
C GLY A 47 8.23 -1.13 3.39
N SER A 48 7.32 -1.58 2.52
CA SER A 48 5.94 -1.10 2.51
C SER A 48 5.24 -1.39 3.84
N GLU A 49 5.60 -2.46 4.54
CA GLU A 49 5.11 -2.84 5.87
C GLU A 49 5.29 -1.77 6.96
N VAL A 50 6.18 -0.79 6.76
CA VAL A 50 6.46 0.30 7.73
C VAL A 50 6.30 1.71 7.14
N THR A 51 5.70 1.84 5.96
CA THR A 51 5.49 3.15 5.31
C THR A 51 4.02 3.54 5.20
N GLN A 52 3.78 4.84 5.10
CA GLN A 52 2.44 5.44 4.94
C GLN A 52 1.98 5.54 3.48
N ASN A 53 2.75 4.99 2.54
CA ASN A 53 2.48 5.10 1.12
C ASN A 53 1.82 3.83 0.60
N ALA A 54 0.86 4.00 -0.32
CA ALA A 54 0.27 2.93 -1.10
C ALA A 54 0.30 3.35 -2.58
N VAL A 55 1.19 2.76 -3.37
CA VAL A 55 1.32 3.10 -4.79
C VAL A 55 0.26 2.37 -5.59
N VAL A 56 -0.55 3.12 -6.33
CA VAL A 56 -1.61 2.61 -7.19
C VAL A 56 -1.35 3.06 -8.62
N THR A 57 -1.61 2.18 -9.58
CA THR A 57 -1.53 2.49 -11.01
C THR A 57 -2.91 2.34 -11.62
N ASP A 58 -3.46 3.42 -12.15
CA ASP A 58 -4.60 3.34 -13.06
C ASP A 58 -4.07 3.23 -14.49
N GLN A 59 -4.42 2.15 -15.18
CA GLN A 59 -4.01 1.90 -16.57
C GLN A 59 -5.12 2.22 -17.58
N GLN A 60 -6.35 2.49 -17.12
CA GLN A 60 -7.53 2.59 -17.96
C GLN A 60 -7.96 4.04 -18.18
N HIS A 61 -8.24 4.77 -17.10
CA HIS A 61 -8.90 6.08 -17.23
C HIS A 61 -7.90 7.22 -17.27
N ILE A 62 -7.16 7.43 -16.18
CA ILE A 62 -6.22 8.55 -16.06
C ILE A 62 -4.78 8.18 -16.39
N LYS A 63 -4.47 6.88 -16.58
CA LYS A 63 -3.16 6.37 -17.03
C LYS A 63 -1.98 6.92 -16.21
N VAL A 64 -2.10 6.85 -14.89
CA VAL A 64 -1.12 7.41 -13.95
C VAL A 64 -0.68 6.37 -12.91
N LYS A 65 0.59 6.47 -12.50
CA LYS A 65 1.13 5.82 -11.30
C LYS A 65 1.33 6.88 -10.23
N ALA A 66 0.52 6.83 -9.18
CA ALA A 66 0.55 7.80 -8.08
C ALA A 66 0.40 7.09 -6.73
N SER A 67 0.68 7.80 -5.64
CA SER A 67 0.54 7.26 -4.29
C SER A 67 -0.76 7.74 -3.66
N LEU A 68 -1.45 6.88 -2.94
CA LEU A 68 -2.24 7.32 -1.79
C LEU A 68 -1.27 7.50 -0.61
N ARG A 69 -1.49 8.50 0.24
CA ARG A 69 -0.60 8.78 1.37
C ARG A 69 -1.39 9.30 2.56
N HIS A 70 -1.30 8.61 3.68
CA HIS A 70 -1.85 9.08 4.95
C HIS A 70 -1.18 8.32 6.11
N PRO A 71 -0.90 8.96 7.27
CA PRO A 71 -0.31 8.27 8.42
C PRO A 71 -1.01 6.97 8.84
N VAL A 72 -2.34 6.90 8.69
CA VAL A 72 -3.14 5.69 9.04
C VAL A 72 -2.98 4.51 8.06
N PHE A 73 -2.17 4.66 7.02
CA PHE A 73 -1.85 3.56 6.09
C PHE A 73 -0.69 2.69 6.55
N VAL A 74 0.03 3.11 7.58
CA VAL A 74 1.01 2.24 8.23
C VAL A 74 0.24 1.06 8.86
N PRO A 75 0.54 -0.20 8.49
CA PRO A 75 -0.06 -1.36 9.13
C PRO A 75 0.12 -1.31 10.64
N GLN A 76 -0.89 -1.75 11.40
CA GLN A 76 -0.82 -1.73 12.86
C GLN A 76 0.19 -2.74 13.39
N VAL A 77 0.39 -3.82 12.65
CA VAL A 77 1.34 -4.89 12.96
C VAL A 77 2.05 -5.29 11.67
N ALA A 78 3.36 -5.44 11.76
CA ALA A 78 4.17 -6.09 10.73
C ALA A 78 4.83 -7.33 11.35
N ILE A 79 4.58 -8.52 10.77
CA ILE A 79 5.17 -9.78 11.21
C ILE A 79 6.29 -10.14 10.23
N LEU A 80 7.53 -10.00 10.69
CA LEU A 80 8.72 -10.33 9.91
C LEU A 80 9.14 -11.77 10.23
N ASP A 81 8.90 -12.67 9.27
CA ASP A 81 9.32 -14.06 9.37
C ASP A 81 10.35 -14.36 8.25
N PRO A 82 11.64 -14.61 8.58
CA PRO A 82 12.66 -14.90 7.59
C PRO A 82 12.40 -16.21 6.82
N ASP A 83 11.61 -17.13 7.36
CA ASP A 83 11.27 -18.37 6.65
C ASP A 83 10.38 -18.10 5.44
N LEU A 84 9.60 -17.02 5.45
CA LEU A 84 8.79 -16.60 4.31
C LEU A 84 9.63 -16.05 3.14
N LEU A 85 10.91 -15.74 3.38
CA LEU A 85 11.85 -15.30 2.34
C LEU A 85 12.44 -16.48 1.55
N LYS A 86 12.40 -17.71 2.09
CA LYS A 86 13.02 -18.90 1.46
C LYS A 86 12.44 -19.24 0.09
N GLY A 87 11.18 -18.84 -0.17
CA GLY A 87 10.52 -19.02 -1.46
C GLY A 87 10.73 -17.87 -2.45
N ALA A 88 11.38 -16.78 -2.04
CA ALA A 88 11.63 -15.64 -2.91
C ALA A 88 12.80 -15.95 -3.86
N PRO A 89 12.70 -15.62 -5.17
CA PRO A 89 13.82 -15.75 -6.08
C PRO A 89 15.00 -14.85 -5.66
N ASP A 90 16.24 -15.31 -5.86
CA ASP A 90 17.46 -14.57 -5.49
C ASP A 90 17.48 -13.13 -6.00
N ARG A 91 16.95 -12.88 -7.21
CA ARG A 91 16.87 -11.53 -7.80
C ARG A 91 16.00 -10.55 -6.99
N VAL A 92 15.09 -11.06 -6.15
CA VAL A 92 14.16 -10.25 -5.35
C VAL A 92 14.72 -9.98 -3.95
N LEU A 93 15.65 -10.82 -3.49
CA LEU A 93 16.37 -10.60 -2.25
C LEU A 93 17.47 -9.55 -2.53
N ALA A 94 17.48 -8.47 -1.75
CA ALA A 94 18.61 -7.56 -1.76
C ALA A 94 19.85 -8.34 -1.27
N THR A 95 20.92 -8.33 -2.06
CA THR A 95 22.21 -8.94 -1.72
C THR A 95 22.95 -8.11 -0.68
#